data_AF-A0A3E2NJM3-F1
#
_entry.id   AF-A0A3E2NJM3-F1
#
_cell.length_a   1.000
_cell.length_b   1.000
_cell.length_c   1.000
_cell.angle_alpha   90.00
_cell.angle_beta   90.00
_cell.angle_gamma   90.00
#
_symmetry.space_group_name_H-M   'P 1'
#
loop_
_entity.id
_entity.type
_entity.pdbx_description
1 polymer ?
#
loop_
_entity_poly.entity_id
_entity_poly.type
_entity_poly.pdbx_seq_one_letter_code
_entity_poly.pdbx_strand_id
1 'polypeptide(L)' 'MSGKFFYLYLIGGFAALALLIYELITASGDVNGRGVLFYIIPTILLFYMAYKTWHVKNDQELM' A
#
# COMPACT_ATOMS: atom_id res chain seq x y z
N MET A 1 9.52 15.05 5.62
CA MET A 1 8.51 14.81 4.55
C MET A 1 7.20 15.38 5.04
N SER A 2 6.52 16.24 4.28
CA SER A 2 5.28 16.86 4.75
C SER A 2 4.26 15.77 5.12
N GLY A 3 3.75 15.76 6.36
CA GLY A 3 2.77 14.79 6.85
C GLY A 3 1.49 14.68 6.00
N LYS A 4 1.29 15.63 5.07
CA LYS A 4 0.25 15.62 4.04
C LYS A 4 0.31 14.38 3.13
N PHE A 5 1.49 13.81 2.88
CA PHE A 5 1.63 12.63 2.02
C PHE A 5 1.36 11.31 2.74
N PHE A 6 1.35 11.27 4.08
CA PHE A 6 1.08 10.06 4.85
C PHE A 6 -0.31 9.48 4.52
N TYR A 7 -1.35 10.31 4.55
CA TYR A 7 -2.71 9.89 4.22
C TYR A 7 -2.84 9.43 2.77
N LEU A 8 -2.06 10.02 1.87
CA LEU A 8 -2.07 9.67 0.45
C LEU A 8 -1.49 8.26 0.24
N TYR A 9 -0.38 7.92 0.92
CA TYR A 9 0.18 6.57 0.90
C TYR A 9 -0.68 5.55 1.64
N LEU A 10 -1.33 5.96 2.74
CA LEU A 10 -2.21 5.09 3.51
C LEU A 10 -3.48 4.73 2.70
N ILE A 11 -4.18 5.73 2.16
CA ILE A 11 -5.37 5.53 1.34
C ILE A 11 -5.00 4.79 0.05
N GLY A 12 -3.88 5.15 -0.59
CA GLY A 12 -3.36 4.43 -1.75
C GLY A 12 -3.04 2.97 -1.44
N GLY A 13 -2.43 2.69 -0.29
CA GLY A 13 -2.13 1.32 0.16
C GLY A 13 -3.39 0.49 0.38
N PHE A 14 -4.42 1.05 1.00
CA PHE A 14 -5.72 0.38 1.14
C PHE A 14 -6.41 0.14 -0.21
N ALA A 15 -6.34 1.09 -1.14
CA ALA A 15 -6.88 0.91 -2.48
C ALA A 15 -6.16 -0.20 -3.25
N ALA A 16 -4.82 -0.23 -3.20
CA ALA A 16 -4.01 -1.28 -3.81
C ALA A 16 -4.27 -2.67 -3.18
N LEU A 17 -4.43 -2.72 -1.86
CA LEU A 17 -4.79 -3.95 -1.14
C LEU A 17 -6.18 -4.46 -1.55
N ALA A 18 -7.17 -3.57 -1.68
CA ALA A 18 -8.51 -3.94 -2.11
C ALA A 18 -8.50 -4.53 -3.54
N LEU A 19 -7.72 -3.95 -4.44
CA LEU A 19 -7.54 -4.48 -5.80
C LEU A 19 -6.84 -5.84 -5.79
N LEU A 20 -5.82 -6.02 -4.94
CA LEU A 20 -5.14 -7.30 -4.76
C LEU A 20 -6.09 -8.39 -4.26
N ILE A 21 -6.93 -8.06 -3.27
CA ILE A 21 -7.94 -8.99 -2.73
C ILE A 21 -8.99 -9.30 -3.80
N TYR A 22 -9.46 -8.29 -4.54
CA TYR A 22 -10.40 -8.49 -5.63
C TYR A 22 -9.84 -9.43 -6.70
N GLU A 23 -8.60 -9.23 -7.11
CA GLU A 23 -7.92 -10.11 -8.06
C GLU A 23 -7.76 -11.53 -7.52
N LEU A 24 -7.42 -11.68 -6.24
CA LEU A 24 -7.31 -12.98 -5.59
C LEU A 24 -8.65 -13.75 -5.57
N ILE A 25 -9.77 -13.05 -5.35
CA ILE A 25 -11.11 -13.64 -5.30
C ILE A 25 -11.63 -13.95 -6.71
N THR A 26 -11.36 -13.08 -7.68
CA THR A 26 -11.87 -13.19 -9.06
C THR A 26 -11.01 -14.07 -9.95
N ALA A 27 -9.77 -14.36 -9.58
CA ALA A 27 -8.89 -15.30 -10.28
C ALA A 27 -9.28 -16.79 -10.07
N SER A 28 -10.56 -17.07 -9.85
CA SER A 28 -11.16 -18.39 -9.63
C SER A 28 -11.11 -19.28 -10.89
N GLY A 29 -9.91 -19.68 -11.29
CA GLY A 29 -9.68 -20.66 -12.35
C GLY A 29 -8.34 -20.51 -13.08
N ASP A 30 -7.78 -19.30 -13.13
CA ASP A 30 -6.53 -19.01 -13.82
C ASP A 30 -5.76 -17.94 -13.05
N VAL A 31 -5.06 -18.38 -12.00
CA VAL A 31 -4.17 -17.50 -11.23
C VAL A 31 -2.97 -17.21 -12.12
N ASN A 32 -3.12 -16.25 -13.03
CA ASN A 32 -2.01 -15.67 -13.75
C ASN A 32 -1.14 -14.93 -12.72
N GLY A 33 -0.16 -15.62 -12.14
CA GLY A 33 0.69 -15.11 -11.07
C GLY A 33 1.40 -13.79 -11.38
N ARG A 34 1.47 -13.40 -12.66
CA ARG A 34 1.92 -12.07 -13.10
C ARG A 34 1.00 -10.93 -12.65
N GLY A 35 -0.31 -11.14 -12.65
CA GLY A 35 -1.28 -10.15 -12.20
C GLY A 35 -1.18 -9.91 -10.69
N VAL A 36 -1.20 -10.99 -9.90
CA VAL A 36 -1.07 -10.92 -8.44
C VAL A 36 0.23 -10.23 -8.01
N LEU A 37 1.36 -10.52 -8.66
CA LEU A 37 2.64 -9.85 -8.39
C LEU A 37 2.60 -8.35 -8.71
N PHE A 38 1.87 -7.96 -9.75
CA PHE A 38 1.70 -6.56 -10.13
C PHE A 38 0.99 -5.74 -9.05
N TYR A 39 0.06 -6.34 -8.29
CA TYR A 39 -0.61 -5.66 -7.18
C TYR A 39 0.12 -5.81 -5.83
N ILE A 40 0.87 -6.89 -5.63
CA ILE A 40 1.67 -7.11 -4.41
C ILE A 40 2.71 -6.00 -4.23
N ILE A 41 3.48 -5.71 -5.29
CA ILE A 41 4.58 -4.73 -5.26
C ILE A 41 4.11 -3.34 -4.82
N PRO A 42 3.13 -2.70 -5.49
CA PRO A 42 2.65 -1.37 -5.10
C PRO A 42 1.95 -1.38 -3.75
N THR A 43 1.26 -2.46 -3.36
CA THR A 43 0.65 -2.57 -2.02
C THR A 43 1.71 -2.49 -0.94
N ILE A 44 2.76 -3.31 -1.02
CA ILE A 44 3.86 -3.32 -0.06
C ILE A 44 4.59 -1.97 -0.06
N LEU A 45 4.84 -1.41 -1.23
CA LEU A 45 5.61 -0.17 -1.38
C LEU A 45 4.84 1.04 -0.81
N LEU A 46 3.53 1.12 -1.04
CA LEU A 46 2.67 2.16 -0.47
C LEU A 46 2.55 2.06 1.05
N PHE A 47 2.37 0.85 1.60
CA PHE A 47 2.36 0.65 3.05
C PHE A 47 3.72 0.93 3.69
N TYR A 48 4.82 0.56 3.03
CA TYR A 48 6.16 0.89 3.50
C TYR A 48 6.41 2.41 3.52
N MET A 49 6.01 3.11 2.45
CA MET A 49 6.09 4.57 2.41
C MET A 49 5.20 5.20 3.48
N ALA A 50 3.99 4.70 3.69
CA ALA A 50 3.10 5.14 4.77
C ALA A 50 3.77 4.97 6.13
N TYR A 51 4.33 3.80 6.44
CA TYR A 51 5.06 3.53 7.68
C TYR A 51 6.26 4.47 7.88
N LYS A 52 7.05 4.69 6.83
CA LYS A 52 8.20 5.60 6.89
C LYS A 52 7.75 7.05 7.12
N THR A 53 6.70 7.52 6.43
CA THR A 53 6.16 8.86 6.66
C THR A 53 5.50 9.00 8.04
N TRP A 54 4.92 7.93 8.59
CA TRP A 54 4.38 7.92 9.94
C TRP A 54 5.47 8.11 10.97
N HIS A 55 6.57 7.35 10.87
CA HIS A 55 7.74 7.52 11.73
C HIS A 55 8.32 8.94 11.67
N VAL A 56 8.47 9.49 10.46
CA VAL A 56 8.95 10.87 10.29
C VAL A 56 7.98 11.89 10.89
N LYS A 57 6.67 11.66 10.81
CA LYS A 57 5.66 12.53 11.45
C LYS A 57 5.75 12.44 12.97
N ASN A 58 5.89 11.23 13.50
CA ASN A 58 5.91 10.95 14.94
C ASN A 58 7.21 11.43 15.61
N ASP A 59 8.35 11.35 14.93
CA ASP A 59 9.63 11.91 15.40
C ASP A 59 9.64 13.45 15.41
N GLN A 60 8.89 14.11 14.52
CA GLN A 60 8.72 15.57 14.57
C GLN A 60 7.76 16.03 15.68
N GLU A 61 6.91 15.15 16.20
CA GLU A 61 6.06 15.43 17.38
C GLU A 61 6.81 15.19 18.71
N LEU A 62 8.00 14.56 18.66
CA LEU A 62 8.88 14.30 19.82
C LEU A 62 10.02 15.33 19.99
N MET A 63 10.06 16.37 19.14
CA MET A 63 10.97 17.52 19.25
C MET A 63 10.23 18.77 19.74
#